data_AF-A0A968ZB94-F1
#
_entry.id   AF-A0A968ZB94-F1
#
_cell.length_a   1.000
_cell.length_b   1.000
_cell.length_c   1.000
_cell.angle_alpha   90.00
_cell.angle_beta   90.00
_cell.angle_gamma   90.00
#
_symmetry.space_group_name_H-M   'P 1'
#
loop_
_entity.id
_entity.type
_entity.pdbx_description
1 polymer ?
#
loop_
_entity_poly.entity_id
_entity_poly.type
_entity_poly.pdbx_seq_one_letter_code
_entity_poly.pdbx_strand_id
1 'polypeptide(L)'
;MNRPASSLSARVVERIADIPAAAWDACAAGEAPADGGPENPFVGHAFLDALEQSGSVGRKAGWLPQHVVIEDGAGTVLAAAPLYVKSHSQGEYVFDHGWAEAYERAGGRYYPKLQICVPFTPVPGHRFLVRPGIAPEAGIGGLIAGATEYARREEVSSVHVTFCTETEWQCAGKA
;
A
#
# COMPACT_ATOMS: atom_id res chain seq x y z
N MET A 1 6.24 27.38 -21.85
CA MET A 1 5.44 27.67 -20.63
C MET A 1 5.90 26.73 -19.55
N ASN A 2 6.61 27.25 -18.54
CA ASN A 2 7.11 26.46 -17.42
C ASN A 2 5.94 26.29 -16.44
N ARG A 3 5.33 25.11 -16.40
CA ARG A 3 4.35 24.77 -15.37
C ARG A 3 5.12 24.77 -14.04
N PRO A 4 4.72 25.52 -13.00
CA PRO A 4 5.38 25.41 -11.71
C PRO A 4 5.37 23.94 -11.29
N ALA A 5 6.48 23.44 -10.73
CA ALA A 5 6.55 22.07 -10.24
C ALA A 5 5.42 21.89 -9.23
N SER A 6 4.39 21.13 -9.60
CA SER A 6 3.29 20.82 -8.70
C SER A 6 3.88 20.13 -7.46
N SER A 7 3.66 20.71 -6.28
CA SER A 7 4.08 20.09 -5.03
C SER A 7 3.35 18.76 -4.88
N LEU A 8 4.10 17.67 -4.70
CA LEU A 8 3.57 16.36 -4.36
C LEU A 8 3.53 16.22 -2.84
N SER A 9 2.49 15.61 -2.31
CA SER A 9 2.38 15.30 -0.88
C SER A 9 1.89 13.87 -0.68
N ALA A 10 2.40 13.23 0.37
CA ALA A 10 1.93 11.92 0.80
C ALA A 10 0.96 12.07 1.96
N ARG A 11 -0.14 11.31 1.92
CA ARG A 11 -1.17 11.30 2.96
C ARG A 11 -1.54 9.86 3.29
N VAL A 12 -1.74 9.59 4.57
CA VAL A 12 -2.24 8.30 5.07
C VAL A 12 -3.71 8.46 5.46
N VAL A 13 -4.53 7.49 5.08
CA VAL A 13 -5.99 7.52 5.21
C VAL A 13 -6.45 6.26 5.95
N GLU A 14 -7.20 6.43 7.03
CA GLU A 14 -7.56 5.33 7.93
C GLU A 14 -8.63 4.38 7.37
N ARG A 15 -9.39 4.83 6.38
CA ARG A 15 -10.44 4.05 5.73
C ARG A 15 -10.41 4.28 4.23
N ILE A 16 -10.62 3.23 3.46
CA ILE A 16 -10.72 3.34 2.01
C ILE A 16 -11.92 4.21 1.58
N ALA A 17 -13.00 4.19 2.38
CA ALA A 17 -14.20 5.00 2.16
C ALA A 17 -13.95 6.52 2.22
N ASP A 18 -12.85 6.97 2.85
CA ASP A 18 -12.47 8.39 2.92
C ASP A 18 -11.68 8.84 1.68
N ILE A 19 -11.42 7.92 0.74
CA ILE A 19 -10.85 8.20 -0.58
C ILE A 19 -11.97 8.05 -1.61
N PRO A 20 -12.21 9.04 -2.49
CA PRO A 20 -13.20 8.89 -3.55
C PRO A 20 -12.89 7.66 -4.41
N ALA A 21 -13.85 6.75 -4.57
CA ALA A 21 -13.67 5.50 -5.32
C ALA A 21 -13.10 5.74 -6.72
N ALA A 22 -13.66 6.70 -7.46
CA ALA A 22 -13.16 7.07 -8.79
C ALA A 22 -11.70 7.57 -8.80
N ALA A 23 -11.21 8.16 -7.71
CA ALA A 23 -9.82 8.60 -7.62
C ALA A 23 -8.87 7.42 -7.35
N TRP A 24 -9.28 6.50 -6.47
CA TRP A 24 -8.56 5.25 -6.20
C TRP A 24 -8.52 4.34 -7.43
N ASP A 25 -9.69 4.08 -8.02
CA ASP A 25 -9.84 3.18 -9.15
C ASP A 25 -9.15 3.74 -10.41
N ALA A 26 -9.01 5.06 -10.55
CA ALA A 26 -8.18 5.64 -11.60
C ALA A 26 -6.68 5.34 -11.43
N CYS A 27 -6.21 5.07 -10.21
CA CYS A 27 -4.86 4.57 -9.98
C CYS A 27 -4.79 3.05 -10.24
N ALA A 28 -5.79 2.30 -9.81
CA ALA A 28 -5.87 0.85 -10.05
C ALA A 28 -6.00 0.50 -11.55
N ALA A 29 -6.65 1.34 -12.35
CA ALA A 29 -6.78 1.16 -13.81
C ALA A 29 -5.44 1.26 -14.56
N GLY A 30 -4.40 1.80 -13.93
CA GLY A 30 -3.03 1.73 -14.47
C GLY A 30 -2.49 0.30 -14.58
N GLU A 31 -3.16 -0.67 -13.95
CA GLU A 31 -2.79 -2.10 -13.94
C GLU A 31 -3.36 -2.90 -15.12
N ALA A 32 -4.00 -2.27 -16.11
CA ALA A 32 -4.49 -3.00 -17.27
C ALA A 32 -3.35 -3.83 -17.89
N PRO A 33 -3.45 -5.17 -17.89
CA PRO A 33 -2.42 -6.05 -18.41
C PRO A 33 -2.03 -5.68 -19.84
N ALA A 34 -0.73 -5.77 -20.17
CA ALA A 34 -0.25 -5.46 -21.51
C ALA A 34 -0.87 -6.35 -22.61
N ASP A 35 -1.39 -7.51 -22.22
CA ASP A 35 -2.10 -8.46 -23.09
C ASP A 35 -3.63 -8.24 -23.12
N GLY A 36 -4.14 -7.21 -22.45
CA GLY A 36 -5.56 -6.89 -22.39
C GLY A 36 -6.39 -7.81 -21.49
N GLY A 37 -5.73 -8.55 -20.58
CA GLY A 37 -6.40 -9.32 -19.53
C GLY A 37 -7.28 -8.46 -18.59
N PRO A 38 -8.12 -9.08 -17.76
CA PRO A 38 -8.97 -8.36 -16.82
C PRO A 38 -8.14 -7.64 -15.74
N GLU A 39 -8.57 -6.43 -15.37
CA GLU A 39 -8.00 -5.68 -14.24
C GLU A 39 -8.06 -6.50 -12.94
N ASN A 40 -7.07 -6.33 -12.06
CA ASN A 40 -7.03 -7.00 -10.77
C ASN A 40 -8.14 -6.45 -9.85
N PRO A 41 -9.22 -7.22 -9.58
CA PRO A 41 -10.36 -6.69 -8.83
C PRO A 41 -10.03 -6.49 -7.35
N PHE A 42 -8.96 -7.11 -6.86
CA PHE A 42 -8.62 -7.17 -5.44
C PHE A 42 -7.93 -5.89 -4.94
N VAL A 43 -7.45 -5.04 -5.84
CA VAL A 43 -6.95 -3.71 -5.50
C VAL A 43 -7.99 -2.61 -5.72
N GLY A 44 -9.16 -2.94 -6.28
CA GLY A 44 -10.24 -1.98 -6.50
C GLY A 44 -10.86 -1.49 -5.20
N HIS A 45 -11.37 -0.25 -5.21
CA HIS A 45 -11.95 0.40 -4.03
C HIS A 45 -13.05 -0.45 -3.39
N ALA A 46 -13.98 -0.94 -4.21
CA ALA A 46 -15.15 -1.69 -3.73
C ALA A 46 -14.76 -2.99 -3.00
N PHE A 47 -13.69 -3.67 -3.43
CA PHE A 47 -13.22 -4.88 -2.76
C PHE A 47 -12.61 -4.56 -1.40
N LEU A 48 -11.76 -3.53 -1.34
CA LEU A 48 -11.13 -3.10 -0.09
C LEU A 48 -12.17 -2.56 0.90
N ASP A 49 -13.18 -1.82 0.43
CA ASP A 49 -14.29 -1.36 1.29
C ASP A 49 -15.09 -2.55 1.81
N ALA A 50 -15.38 -3.56 0.97
CA ALA A 50 -16.07 -4.76 1.43
C ALA A 50 -15.33 -5.47 2.58
N LEU A 51 -13.99 -5.53 2.55
CA LEU A 51 -13.18 -6.09 3.64
C LEU A 51 -13.25 -5.25 4.93
N GLU A 52 -13.25 -3.92 4.80
CA GLU A 52 -13.37 -3.01 5.93
C GLU A 52 -14.77 -3.07 6.57
N GLN A 53 -15.84 -3.05 5.74
CA GLN A 53 -17.22 -3.06 6.19
C GLN A 53 -17.63 -4.40 6.80
N SER A 54 -17.10 -5.52 6.30
CA SER A 54 -17.35 -6.85 6.87
C SER A 54 -16.65 -7.07 8.21
N GLY A 55 -15.63 -6.25 8.55
CA GLY A 55 -14.74 -6.47 9.67
C GLY A 55 -13.71 -7.58 9.44
N SER A 56 -13.54 -8.06 8.20
CA SER A 56 -12.44 -8.95 7.82
C SER A 56 -11.09 -8.28 8.06
N VAL A 57 -11.02 -6.96 7.85
CA VAL A 57 -9.91 -6.12 8.32
C VAL A 57 -10.40 -5.09 9.34
N GLY A 58 -9.47 -4.50 10.07
CA GLY A 58 -9.74 -3.55 11.15
C GLY A 58 -8.85 -3.78 12.36
N ARG A 59 -8.91 -2.85 13.32
CA ARG A 59 -8.10 -2.89 14.55
C ARG A 59 -8.24 -4.21 15.32
N LYS A 60 -9.47 -4.70 15.48
CA LYS A 60 -9.76 -5.95 16.21
C LYS A 60 -9.22 -7.19 15.48
N ALA A 61 -9.13 -7.14 14.16
CA ALA A 61 -8.60 -8.22 13.33
C ALA A 61 -7.06 -8.18 13.23
N GLY A 62 -6.38 -7.19 13.82
CA GLY A 62 -4.94 -7.01 13.68
C GLY A 62 -4.51 -6.60 12.26
N TRP A 63 -5.42 -5.95 11.53
CA TRP A 63 -5.30 -5.45 10.15
C TRP A 63 -5.83 -4.01 10.09
N LEU A 64 -5.24 -3.08 10.84
CA LEU A 64 -5.75 -1.70 10.88
C LEU A 64 -5.45 -1.00 9.53
N PRO A 65 -6.45 -0.58 8.74
CA PRO A 65 -6.21 0.09 7.46
C PRO A 65 -5.57 1.47 7.68
N GLN A 66 -4.61 1.79 6.82
CA GLN A 66 -3.77 3.00 6.82
C GLN A 66 -3.31 3.26 5.37
N HIS A 67 -4.25 3.32 4.42
CA HIS A 67 -3.93 3.46 2.99
C HIS A 67 -3.09 4.71 2.72
N VAL A 68 -2.07 4.59 1.88
CA VAL A 68 -1.21 5.73 1.52
C VAL A 68 -1.57 6.23 0.12
N VAL A 69 -1.67 7.54 -0.03
CA VAL A 69 -1.93 8.22 -1.32
C VAL A 69 -0.91 9.32 -1.56
N ILE A 70 -0.59 9.55 -2.83
CA ILE A 70 0.19 10.69 -3.31
C ILE A 70 -0.75 11.64 -4.03
N GLU A 71 -0.72 12.91 -3.64
CA GLU A 71 -1.60 13.95 -4.18
C GLU A 71 -0.77 15.11 -4.76
N ASP A 72 -1.28 15.73 -5.83
CA ASP A 72 -0.76 17.01 -6.30
C ASP A 72 -1.29 18.19 -5.46
N GLY A 73 -0.79 19.40 -5.73
CA GLY A 73 -1.23 20.62 -5.05
C GLY A 73 -2.71 21.00 -5.26
N ALA A 74 -3.42 20.32 -6.16
CA ALA A 74 -4.86 20.46 -6.35
C ALA A 74 -5.67 19.38 -5.60
N GLY A 75 -5.01 18.47 -4.88
CA GLY A 75 -5.63 17.34 -4.18
C GLY A 75 -5.98 16.17 -5.08
N THR A 76 -5.43 16.12 -6.30
CA THR A 76 -5.66 14.99 -7.21
C THR A 76 -4.80 13.81 -6.78
N VAL A 77 -5.43 12.67 -6.47
CA VAL A 77 -4.70 11.42 -6.20
C VAL A 77 -3.98 10.95 -7.47
N LEU A 78 -2.67 10.83 -7.41
CA LEU A 78 -1.78 10.43 -8.50
C LEU A 78 -1.26 9.01 -8.34
N ALA A 79 -1.16 8.53 -7.09
CA ALA A 79 -0.79 7.16 -6.78
C ALA A 79 -1.39 6.75 -5.42
N ALA A 80 -1.59 5.46 -5.21
CA ALA A 80 -2.14 4.90 -3.99
C ALA A 80 -1.56 3.52 -3.69
N ALA A 81 -1.60 3.08 -2.43
CA ALA A 81 -1.30 1.70 -2.06
C ALA A 81 -2.16 1.25 -0.86
N PRO A 82 -2.72 0.03 -0.91
CA PRO A 82 -3.39 -0.56 0.24
C PRO A 82 -2.34 -0.86 1.31
N LEU A 83 -2.45 -0.19 2.46
CA LEU A 83 -1.48 -0.24 3.53
C LEU A 83 -2.19 -0.50 4.86
N TYR A 84 -1.62 -1.40 5.67
CA TYR A 84 -2.20 -1.82 6.94
C TYR A 84 -1.15 -1.85 8.05
N VAL A 85 -1.53 -1.45 9.25
CA VAL A 85 -0.77 -1.76 10.46
C VAL A 85 -1.16 -3.15 10.92
N LYS A 86 -0.16 -4.04 10.96
CA LYS A 86 -0.28 -5.43 11.40
C LYS A 86 0.20 -5.59 12.84
N SER A 87 -0.57 -6.32 13.64
CA SER A 87 -0.18 -6.70 15.01
C SER A 87 0.20 -8.18 15.17
N HIS A 88 0.12 -8.96 14.09
CA HIS A 88 0.48 -10.39 14.02
C HIS A 88 0.59 -10.85 12.55
N SER A 89 1.13 -12.06 12.34
CA SER A 89 1.39 -12.65 11.00
C SER A 89 0.14 -13.19 10.28
N GLN A 90 -0.94 -13.47 11.01
CA GLN A 90 -2.11 -14.16 10.45
C GLN A 90 -2.75 -13.37 9.28
N GLY A 91 -3.11 -14.11 8.22
CA GLY A 91 -3.78 -13.60 7.02
C GLY A 91 -2.85 -13.08 5.92
N GLU A 92 -1.54 -13.02 6.17
CA GLU A 92 -0.55 -12.55 5.19
C GLU A 92 -0.15 -13.62 4.18
N TYR A 93 -0.46 -14.90 4.44
CA TYR A 93 -0.03 -16.07 3.66
C TYR A 93 1.51 -16.21 3.50
N VAL A 94 2.27 -15.36 4.16
CA VAL A 94 3.71 -15.44 4.42
C VAL A 94 3.87 -15.47 5.94
N PHE A 95 4.20 -16.63 6.49
CA PHE A 95 4.32 -16.80 7.94
C PHE A 95 5.71 -16.34 8.41
N ASP A 96 5.80 -15.11 8.89
CA ASP A 96 7.04 -14.46 9.32
C ASP A 96 7.45 -14.78 10.78
N HIS A 97 6.88 -15.82 11.41
CA HIS A 97 7.16 -16.19 12.80
C HIS A 97 8.65 -16.33 13.10
N GLY A 98 9.42 -16.94 12.21
CA GLY A 98 10.87 -17.09 12.38
C GLY A 98 11.63 -15.75 12.37
N TRP A 99 11.19 -14.80 11.55
CA TRP A 99 11.76 -13.44 11.51
C TRP A 99 11.38 -12.64 12.75
N ALA A 100 10.12 -12.73 13.16
CA ALA A 100 9.64 -12.07 14.37
C ALA A 100 10.40 -12.58 15.61
N GLU A 101 10.54 -13.90 15.78
CA GLU A 101 11.30 -14.47 16.88
C GLU A 101 12.77 -14.06 16.87
N ALA A 102 13.43 -14.08 15.70
CA ALA A 102 14.83 -13.70 15.60
C ALA A 102 15.05 -12.21 15.95
N TYR A 103 14.17 -11.34 15.47
CA TYR A 103 14.21 -9.91 15.74
C TYR A 103 13.94 -9.58 17.22
N GLU A 104 12.97 -10.27 17.83
CA GLU A 104 12.66 -10.13 19.25
C GLU A 104 13.79 -10.65 20.14
N ARG A 105 14.43 -11.77 19.77
CA ARG A 105 15.63 -12.27 20.47
C ARG A 105 16.81 -11.31 20.38
N ALA A 106 16.88 -10.49 19.33
CA ALA A 106 17.86 -9.41 19.20
C ALA A 106 17.49 -8.15 20.03
N GLY A 107 16.39 -8.19 20.79
CA GLY A 107 15.91 -7.09 21.64
C GLY A 107 15.01 -6.10 20.92
N GLY A 108 14.64 -6.37 19.67
CA GLY A 108 13.71 -5.54 18.91
C GLY A 108 12.24 -5.85 19.22
N ARG A 109 11.35 -4.99 18.71
CA ARG A 109 9.90 -5.22 18.73
C ARG A 109 9.42 -5.37 17.29
N TYR A 110 9.04 -6.59 16.88
CA TYR A 110 8.69 -6.85 15.48
C TYR A 110 7.28 -6.33 15.12
N TYR A 111 6.32 -6.39 16.03
CA TYR A 111 4.97 -5.84 15.85
C TYR A 111 4.74 -4.61 16.76
N PRO A 112 4.03 -3.57 16.29
CA PRO A 112 3.39 -3.48 14.99
C PRO A 112 4.39 -3.22 13.84
N LYS A 113 4.01 -3.68 12.64
CA LYS A 113 4.68 -3.38 11.35
C LYS A 113 3.67 -2.84 10.35
N LEU A 114 4.15 -2.19 9.29
CA LEU A 114 3.34 -1.83 8.13
C LEU A 114 3.40 -2.91 7.07
N GLN A 115 2.25 -3.18 6.46
CA GLN A 115 2.10 -4.18 5.42
C GLN A 115 1.34 -3.57 4.23
N ILE A 116 2.03 -3.46 3.10
CA ILE A 116 1.44 -3.17 1.81
C ILE A 116 1.12 -4.51 1.14
N CYS A 117 -0.17 -4.82 1.02
CA CYS A 117 -0.67 -6.02 0.35
C CYS A 117 -2.19 -5.91 0.11
N VAL A 118 -2.74 -6.92 -0.54
CA VAL A 118 -4.19 -7.17 -0.48
C VAL A 118 -4.47 -8.21 0.62
N PRO A 119 -5.32 -7.89 1.62
CA PRO A 119 -5.63 -8.82 2.70
C PRO A 119 -6.25 -10.11 2.17
N PHE A 120 -5.85 -11.23 2.77
CA PHE A 120 -6.36 -12.57 2.51
C PHE A 120 -6.30 -13.06 1.05
N THR A 121 -5.51 -12.39 0.21
CA THR A 121 -5.46 -12.63 -1.24
C THR A 121 -4.01 -12.78 -1.70
N PRO A 122 -3.43 -14.00 -1.66
CA PRO A 122 -2.04 -14.26 -2.04
C PRO A 122 -1.85 -14.32 -3.57
N VAL A 123 -2.45 -13.37 -4.30
CA VAL A 123 -2.38 -13.28 -5.77
C VAL A 123 -1.33 -12.25 -6.13
N PRO A 124 -0.24 -12.62 -6.82
CA PRO A 124 0.74 -11.66 -7.30
C PRO A 124 0.10 -10.58 -8.16
N GLY A 125 0.53 -9.33 -7.97
CA GLY A 125 0.06 -8.20 -8.75
C GLY A 125 0.62 -6.89 -8.20
N HIS A 126 0.24 -5.78 -8.80
CA HIS A 126 0.68 -4.49 -8.34
C HIS A 126 0.13 -4.19 -6.94
N ARG A 127 0.93 -3.45 -6.18
CA ARG A 127 0.63 -2.96 -4.83
C ARG A 127 0.80 -1.46 -4.74
N PHE A 128 1.54 -0.89 -5.66
CA PHE A 128 1.70 0.53 -5.85
C PHE A 128 0.91 0.93 -7.09
N LEU A 129 -0.29 1.46 -6.86
CA LEU A 129 -1.24 1.86 -7.89
C LEU A 129 -0.82 3.23 -8.40
N VAL A 130 -0.40 3.35 -9.65
CA VAL A 130 0.03 4.63 -10.24
C VAL A 130 -0.91 5.02 -11.36
N ARG A 131 -1.48 6.22 -11.26
CA ARG A 131 -2.43 6.74 -12.24
C ARG A 131 -1.78 6.81 -13.64
N PRO A 132 -2.49 6.42 -14.71
CA PRO A 132 -1.99 6.58 -16.08
C PRO A 132 -1.51 8.01 -16.36
N GLY A 133 -0.36 8.12 -17.03
CA GLY A 133 0.28 9.40 -17.35
C GLY A 133 1.23 9.92 -16.26
N ILE A 134 1.32 9.23 -15.11
CA ILE A 134 2.36 9.46 -14.11
C ILE A 134 3.49 8.45 -14.33
N ALA A 135 4.74 8.91 -14.24
CA ALA A 135 5.89 8.02 -14.31
C ALA A 135 5.83 7.01 -13.15
N PRO A 136 5.80 5.69 -13.43
CA PRO A 136 5.67 4.67 -12.39
C PRO A 136 6.70 4.81 -11.27
N GLU A 137 7.96 5.11 -11.62
CA GLU A 137 9.05 5.26 -10.66
C GLU A 137 8.81 6.40 -9.68
N ALA A 138 8.25 7.51 -10.15
CA ALA A 138 7.93 8.67 -9.30
C ALA A 138 6.76 8.37 -8.37
N GLY A 139 5.72 7.70 -8.86
CA GLY A 139 4.56 7.29 -8.06
C GLY A 139 4.94 6.26 -6.99
N ILE A 140 5.63 5.19 -7.38
CA ILE A 140 6.11 4.12 -6.49
C ILE A 140 7.07 4.69 -5.45
N GLY A 141 8.06 5.50 -5.87
CA GLY A 141 9.01 6.13 -4.95
C GLY A 141 8.33 7.04 -3.94
N GLY A 142 7.33 7.82 -4.37
CA GLY A 142 6.52 8.63 -3.47
C GLY A 142 5.77 7.81 -2.42
N LEU A 143 5.14 6.71 -2.85
CA LEU A 143 4.40 5.81 -1.94
C LEU A 143 5.32 5.14 -0.91
N ILE A 144 6.50 4.66 -1.34
CA ILE A 144 7.49 4.07 -0.45
C ILE A 144 8.01 5.09 0.56
N ALA A 145 8.35 6.29 0.10
CA ALA A 145 8.80 7.36 0.97
C ALA A 145 7.71 7.75 1.99
N GLY A 146 6.46 7.87 1.54
CA GLY A 146 5.31 8.15 2.40
C GLY A 146 5.07 7.07 3.46
N ALA A 147 5.11 5.79 3.07
CA ALA A 147 4.96 4.67 3.99
C ALA A 147 6.12 4.59 4.99
N THR A 148 7.35 4.88 4.57
CA THR A 148 8.55 4.87 5.42
C THR A 148 8.54 6.00 6.44
N GLU A 149 8.17 7.22 6.01
CA GLU A 149 8.00 8.36 6.92
C GLU A 149 6.88 8.10 7.92
N TYR A 150 5.76 7.53 7.45
CA TYR A 150 4.68 7.10 8.34
C TYR A 150 5.17 6.06 9.35
N ALA A 151 5.96 5.07 8.92
CA ALA A 151 6.54 4.06 9.80
C ALA A 151 7.36 4.68 10.94
N ARG A 152 8.22 5.65 10.59
CA ARG A 152 9.05 6.36 11.56
C ARG A 152 8.21 7.14 12.55
N ARG A 153 7.19 7.87 12.08
CA ARG A 153 6.35 8.72 12.93
C ARG A 153 5.51 7.91 13.92
N GLU A 154 4.98 6.78 13.49
CA GLU A 154 4.14 5.91 14.32
C GLU A 154 4.95 4.86 15.11
N GLU A 155 6.29 4.90 15.04
CA GLU A 155 7.22 4.00 15.74
C GLU A 155 6.93 2.51 15.49
N VAL A 156 6.54 2.18 14.25
CA VAL A 156 6.38 0.80 13.79
C VAL A 156 7.71 0.27 13.26
N SER A 157 7.90 -1.04 13.36
CA SER A 157 9.21 -1.67 13.20
C SER A 157 9.77 -1.63 11.76
N SER A 158 8.89 -1.77 10.77
CA SER A 158 9.26 -1.98 9.37
C SER A 158 8.09 -1.73 8.42
N VAL A 159 8.39 -1.61 7.13
CA VAL A 159 7.43 -1.63 6.02
C VAL A 159 7.68 -2.89 5.20
N HIS A 160 6.63 -3.67 4.99
CA HIS A 160 6.66 -4.92 4.23
C HIS A 160 5.78 -4.79 3.00
N VAL A 161 6.22 -5.38 1.89
CA VAL A 161 5.44 -5.49 0.66
C VAL A 161 5.42 -6.95 0.24
N THR A 162 4.23 -7.54 0.10
CA THR A 162 4.10 -8.96 -0.28
C THR A 162 3.26 -9.13 -1.53
N PHE A 163 3.62 -10.16 -2.33
CA PHE A 163 2.97 -10.47 -3.61
C PHE A 163 2.99 -9.30 -4.61
N CYS A 164 3.98 -8.41 -4.52
CA CYS A 164 4.22 -7.37 -5.50
C CYS A 164 4.81 -7.95 -6.80
N THR A 165 4.77 -7.17 -7.87
CA THR A 165 5.45 -7.50 -9.13
C THR A 165 6.97 -7.44 -8.98
N GLU A 166 7.70 -8.10 -9.89
CA GLU A 166 9.16 -8.04 -9.90
C GLU A 166 9.67 -6.60 -10.07
N THR A 167 9.02 -5.80 -10.91
CA THR A 167 9.37 -4.37 -11.11
C THR A 167 9.26 -3.59 -9.80
N GLU A 168 8.17 -3.76 -9.05
CA GLU A 168 7.99 -3.10 -7.76
C GLU A 168 9.01 -3.57 -6.74
N TRP A 169 9.34 -4.87 -6.72
CA TRP A 169 10.39 -5.41 -5.86
C TRP A 169 11.76 -4.76 -6.17
N GLN A 170 12.11 -4.61 -7.44
CA GLN A 170 13.35 -3.95 -7.86
C GLN A 170 13.39 -2.46 -7.52
N CYS A 171 12.25 -1.76 -7.61
CA CYS A 171 12.13 -0.37 -7.19
C CYS A 171 12.25 -0.23 -5.67
N ALA A 172 11.55 -1.06 -4.91
CA ALA A 172 11.55 -1.02 -3.45
C ALA A 172 12.90 -1.42 -2.84
N GLY A 173 13.63 -2.36 -3.45
CA GLY A 173 14.96 -2.77 -2.98
C GLY A 173 16.07 -1.73 -3.17
N LYS A 174 15.82 -0.65 -3.91
CA LYS A 174 16.77 0.45 -4.16
C LYS A 174 16.50 1.71 -3.33
N ALA A 175 15.33 1.78 -2.70
CA ALA A 175 14.83 2.95 -1.97
C ALA A 175 15.38 3.03 -0.54
#